data_AF-A0A9D4CEB7-F1
#
_entry.id   AF-A0A9D4CEB7-F1
#
_cell.length_a   1.000
_cell.length_b   1.000
_cell.length_c   1.000
_cell.angle_alpha   90.00
_cell.angle_beta   90.00
_cell.angle_gamma   90.00
#
_symmetry.space_group_name_H-M   'P 1'
#
loop_
_entity.id
_entity.type
_entity.pdbx_description
1 polymer ?
#
loop_
_entity_poly.entity_id
_entity_poly.type
_entity_poly.pdbx_seq_one_letter_code
_entity_poly.pdbx_strand_id
1 'polypeptide(L)'
;MDQDSDDEKCDSIYANEETAELMNVSFRLESNSLEDLLKEDQEKIKEREGDKQWYHGRITRDVAEDILRKGLLKYGNHDGLFLVRESSFSTTSFVLSLYSKGEFFHFQITMVKPCHFSIDEGPVIHGLDRLIKNYQEKAQGLPTNLTLFCKCKAPPDEQRQKGATNLLHRAVLENIPKVLEDILKSKNCPPINAKTDWGSTALHDACYYGFEDCADILVRNGANVNCLDKDGSTPLHKCCSGNKAGIISILINEGKANVNERNPKSGWSPLHTAAFKGHLECIKILLDFHSPYLPRAYDGTTTPLDLAENYSRQECLKEIDNFVPSKIVTHKKDWFHPEIDRAGAQKILELKGLREGLFLVRSSNKNPDWQVLTICHNQQVYNYQIKTKHYREKLIYYIDDGPYYKHIEHVIQYYSYSANGLPCALRFSVNPAQELIQITCDDEYFNLVDSSQLPAPIKLPSLPPRPDDMLVKQSTADGVDYSSSLKRVSNLSPPQSPKPKTGPPPPPNHPPPAVAKQMSTSHYPPEKPAIELRRIDIKLLKLGKEIGQGEFGSVVKGVYSTKDGKNKKKMDVAVKLFHKTAINNQEDFLKEARTMQQLSHECIVNFLGISESENHELLL
;
A
#
# COMPACT_ATOMS: atom_id res chain seq x y z
N MET A 1 5.26 -8.93 -29.19
CA MET A 1 4.55 -9.77 -30.17
C MET A 1 4.08 -11.10 -29.59
N ASP A 2 4.18 -11.36 -28.28
CA ASP A 2 3.86 -12.69 -27.72
C ASP A 2 2.50 -12.77 -26.98
N GLN A 3 1.79 -11.66 -26.75
CA GLN A 3 0.51 -11.68 -25.98
C GLN A 3 -0.67 -12.27 -26.77
N ASP A 4 -0.73 -12.13 -28.10
CA ASP A 4 -1.81 -12.72 -28.90
C ASP A 4 -1.74 -14.26 -28.91
N SER A 5 -0.55 -14.85 -28.68
CA SER A 5 -0.38 -16.31 -28.65
C SER A 5 -0.96 -16.99 -27.40
N ASP A 6 -1.16 -16.23 -26.32
CA ASP A 6 -1.69 -16.75 -25.06
C ASP A 6 -3.21 -16.52 -24.90
N ASP A 7 -3.77 -15.47 -25.52
CA ASP A 7 -5.23 -15.30 -25.65
C ASP A 7 -5.82 -16.39 -26.58
N GLU A 8 -5.18 -16.68 -27.72
CA GLU A 8 -5.57 -17.79 -28.62
C GLU A 8 -5.45 -19.18 -27.95
N LYS A 9 -4.51 -19.35 -27.02
CA LYS A 9 -4.43 -20.56 -26.18
C LYS A 9 -5.56 -20.66 -25.18
N CYS A 10 -6.07 -19.53 -24.66
CA CYS A 10 -7.23 -19.56 -23.78
C CYS A 10 -8.46 -20.05 -24.56
N ASP A 11 -8.66 -19.55 -25.79
CA ASP A 11 -9.73 -19.99 -26.68
C ASP A 11 -9.60 -21.48 -27.09
N SER A 12 -8.39 -22.00 -27.32
CA SER A 12 -8.19 -23.41 -27.71
C SER A 12 -8.37 -24.44 -26.60
N ILE A 13 -8.29 -24.03 -25.33
CA ILE A 13 -8.36 -24.97 -24.18
C ILE A 13 -9.81 -25.24 -23.76
N TYR A 14 -10.74 -24.33 -24.06
CA TYR A 14 -12.19 -24.57 -23.92
C TYR A 14 -12.78 -25.38 -25.09
N ALA A 15 -12.00 -25.64 -26.14
CA ALA A 15 -12.42 -26.34 -27.35
C ALA A 15 -12.05 -27.84 -27.38
N ASN A 16 -11.39 -28.39 -26.34
CA ASN A 16 -11.05 -29.82 -26.30
C ASN A 16 -12.27 -30.68 -25.93
N GLU A 17 -12.52 -31.74 -26.70
CA GLU A 17 -13.65 -32.67 -26.51
C GLU A 17 -13.63 -33.38 -25.15
N GLU A 18 -12.44 -33.59 -24.55
CA GLU A 18 -12.28 -34.23 -23.23
C GLU A 18 -12.69 -33.31 -22.06
N THR A 19 -12.71 -31.98 -22.28
CA THR A 19 -13.28 -31.01 -21.34
C THR A 19 -14.79 -30.87 -21.46
N ALA A 20 -15.39 -31.20 -22.61
CA ALA A 20 -16.82 -31.02 -22.86
C ALA A 20 -17.71 -31.94 -22.00
N GLU A 21 -17.30 -33.19 -21.73
CA GLU A 21 -18.05 -34.11 -20.86
C GLU A 21 -18.01 -33.71 -19.37
N LEU A 22 -16.90 -33.11 -18.92
CA LEU A 22 -16.76 -32.57 -17.56
C LEU A 22 -17.40 -31.18 -17.37
N MET A 23 -17.67 -30.48 -18.48
CA MET A 23 -18.23 -29.12 -18.55
C MET A 23 -19.73 -29.07 -18.78
N ASN A 24 -20.48 -30.19 -18.75
CA ASN A 24 -21.93 -30.16 -18.97
C ASN A 24 -22.71 -30.24 -17.64
N VAL A 25 -22.68 -29.16 -16.87
CA VAL A 25 -23.45 -28.98 -15.63
C VAL A 25 -24.93 -29.23 -15.89
N SER A 26 -25.46 -28.79 -17.03
CA SER A 26 -26.86 -29.02 -17.42
C SER A 26 -27.21 -30.51 -17.42
N PHE A 27 -26.44 -31.33 -18.14
CA PHE A 27 -26.65 -32.79 -18.21
C PHE A 27 -26.46 -33.47 -16.84
N ARG A 28 -25.48 -33.01 -16.06
CA ARG A 28 -25.22 -33.59 -14.73
C ARG A 28 -26.33 -33.30 -13.73
N LEU A 29 -27.01 -32.16 -13.87
CA LEU A 29 -28.18 -31.80 -13.05
C LEU A 29 -29.44 -32.59 -13.42
N GLU A 30 -29.52 -33.19 -14.61
CA GLU A 30 -30.62 -34.10 -14.96
C GLU A 30 -30.57 -35.40 -14.15
N SER A 31 -29.37 -35.80 -13.72
CA SER A 31 -29.10 -37.10 -13.08
C SER A 31 -28.71 -37.00 -11.61
N ASN A 32 -28.35 -35.81 -11.10
CA ASN A 32 -27.88 -35.60 -9.73
C ASN A 32 -28.46 -34.32 -9.13
N SER A 33 -28.56 -34.26 -7.81
CA SER A 33 -28.92 -33.01 -7.13
C SER A 33 -27.75 -32.01 -7.17
N LEU A 34 -28.05 -30.70 -7.16
CA LEU A 34 -27.03 -29.66 -7.15
C LEU A 34 -26.07 -29.79 -5.95
N GLU A 35 -26.59 -30.13 -4.77
CA GLU A 35 -25.78 -30.30 -3.55
C GLU A 35 -24.82 -31.49 -3.63
N ASP A 36 -25.20 -32.56 -4.33
CA ASP A 36 -24.32 -33.71 -4.55
C ASP A 36 -23.19 -33.35 -5.51
N LEU A 37 -23.49 -32.60 -6.59
CA LEU A 37 -22.48 -32.10 -7.52
C LEU A 37 -21.49 -31.15 -6.85
N LEU A 38 -21.97 -30.28 -5.96
CA LEU A 38 -21.12 -29.36 -5.20
C LEU A 38 -20.16 -30.11 -4.26
N LYS A 39 -20.64 -31.14 -3.56
CA LYS A 39 -19.78 -31.97 -2.70
C LYS A 39 -18.73 -32.73 -3.50
N GLU A 40 -19.13 -33.37 -4.59
CA GLU A 40 -18.21 -34.09 -5.47
C GLU A 40 -17.13 -33.16 -6.03
N ASP A 41 -17.51 -31.96 -6.46
CA ASP A 41 -16.58 -30.96 -6.97
C ASP A 41 -15.58 -30.51 -5.89
N GLN A 42 -16.04 -30.27 -4.66
CA GLN A 42 -15.18 -29.93 -3.53
C GLN A 42 -14.18 -31.04 -3.19
N GLU A 43 -14.60 -32.30 -3.24
CA GLU A 43 -13.72 -33.45 -3.00
C GLU A 43 -12.63 -33.56 -4.07
N LYS A 44 -13.01 -33.46 -5.35
CA LYS A 44 -12.06 -33.46 -6.48
C LYS A 44 -11.05 -32.31 -6.38
N ILE A 45 -11.48 -31.13 -5.97
CA ILE A 45 -10.59 -29.97 -5.78
C ILE A 45 -9.60 -30.24 -4.64
N LYS A 46 -10.07 -30.77 -3.50
CA LYS A 46 -9.19 -31.11 -2.36
C LYS A 46 -8.13 -32.14 -2.73
N GLU A 47 -8.46 -33.12 -3.56
CA GLU A 47 -7.50 -34.12 -4.06
C GLU A 47 -6.44 -33.48 -4.98
N ARG A 48 -6.87 -32.62 -5.91
CA ARG A 48 -5.97 -31.92 -6.84
C ARG A 48 -5.02 -30.94 -6.14
N GLU A 49 -5.47 -30.29 -5.07
CA GLU A 49 -4.71 -29.25 -4.36
C GLU A 49 -3.90 -29.77 -3.15
N GLY A 50 -3.67 -31.08 -3.07
CA GLY A 50 -2.95 -31.71 -1.94
C GLY A 50 -1.53 -31.16 -1.70
N ASP A 51 -0.88 -30.60 -2.72
CA ASP A 51 0.45 -29.98 -2.67
C ASP A 51 0.43 -28.57 -2.04
N LYS A 52 -0.74 -27.94 -1.93
CA LYS A 52 -0.92 -26.57 -1.43
C LYS A 52 -1.44 -26.52 0.02
N GLN A 53 -1.51 -27.65 0.72
CA GLN A 53 -2.13 -27.75 2.05
C GLN A 53 -1.24 -27.28 3.22
N TRP A 54 -0.43 -26.26 3.04
CA TRP A 54 0.54 -25.75 4.04
C TRP A 54 0.02 -24.58 4.88
N TYR A 55 -1.23 -24.14 4.67
CA TYR A 55 -1.82 -22.98 5.33
C TYR A 55 -2.61 -23.37 6.59
N HIS A 56 -2.40 -22.66 7.70
CA HIS A 56 -2.99 -22.96 9.02
C HIS A 56 -3.96 -21.88 9.52
N GLY A 57 -4.22 -20.83 8.72
CA GLY A 57 -5.10 -19.73 9.14
C GLY A 57 -4.53 -18.95 10.32
N ARG A 58 -5.42 -18.41 11.16
CA ARG A 58 -5.05 -17.60 12.33
C ARG A 58 -4.64 -18.45 13.53
N ILE A 59 -3.33 -18.65 13.68
CA ILE A 59 -2.72 -19.31 14.85
C ILE A 59 -1.61 -18.44 15.46
N THR A 60 -1.33 -18.64 16.75
CA THR A 60 -0.24 -17.92 17.44
C THR A 60 1.12 -18.49 17.04
N ARG A 61 2.18 -17.75 17.39
CA ARG A 61 3.57 -18.20 17.20
C ARG A 61 3.82 -19.54 17.91
N ASP A 62 3.44 -19.64 19.18
CA ASP A 62 3.70 -20.83 19.99
C ASP A 62 2.98 -22.07 19.43
N VAL A 63 1.72 -21.92 19.00
CA VAL A 63 0.96 -23.01 18.35
C VAL A 63 1.62 -23.45 17.04
N ALA A 64 2.17 -22.50 16.27
CA ALA A 64 2.91 -22.83 15.05
C ALA A 64 4.19 -23.63 15.36
N GLU A 65 4.95 -23.24 16.37
CA GLU A 65 6.14 -23.98 16.82
C GLU A 65 5.76 -25.38 17.30
N ASP A 66 4.66 -25.54 18.04
CA ASP A 66 4.16 -26.85 18.47
C ASP A 66 3.77 -27.77 17.31
N ILE A 67 3.14 -27.21 16.27
CA ILE A 67 2.80 -27.95 15.05
C ILE A 67 4.07 -28.38 14.32
N LEU A 68 5.06 -27.49 14.19
CA LEU A 68 6.35 -27.83 13.60
C LEU A 68 7.07 -28.90 14.41
N ARG A 69 7.10 -28.82 15.74
CA ARG A 69 7.67 -29.86 16.63
C ARG A 69 7.01 -31.23 16.40
N LYS A 70 5.67 -31.28 16.32
CA LYS A 70 4.94 -32.50 15.98
C LYS A 70 5.28 -33.00 14.57
N GLY A 71 5.48 -32.09 13.62
CA GLY A 71 5.96 -32.40 12.28
C GLY A 71 7.36 -33.03 12.30
N LEU A 72 8.30 -32.47 13.07
CA LEU A 72 9.66 -33.01 13.21
C LEU A 72 9.66 -34.41 13.86
N LEU A 73 8.75 -34.68 14.80
CA LEU A 73 8.59 -36.03 15.35
C LEU A 73 8.06 -37.03 14.30
N LYS A 74 7.21 -36.56 13.38
CA LYS A 74 6.59 -37.40 12.35
C LYS A 74 7.52 -37.66 11.15
N TYR A 75 8.26 -36.65 10.73
CA TYR A 75 9.06 -36.66 9.50
C TYR A 75 10.57 -36.72 9.75
N GLY A 76 10.99 -36.81 11.03
CA GLY A 76 12.39 -36.68 11.43
C GLY A 76 12.83 -35.21 11.51
N ASN A 77 14.08 -35.00 11.91
CA ASN A 77 14.68 -33.67 12.08
C ASN A 77 14.95 -32.98 10.72
N HIS A 78 13.89 -32.74 9.96
CA HIS A 78 13.94 -32.32 8.56
C HIS A 78 14.15 -30.81 8.45
N ASP A 79 15.33 -30.41 7.96
CA ASP A 79 15.64 -29.01 7.65
C ASP A 79 14.72 -28.49 6.53
N GLY A 80 14.15 -27.31 6.70
CA GLY A 80 13.21 -26.74 5.72
C GLY A 80 11.74 -27.12 5.94
N LEU A 81 11.41 -27.76 7.07
CA LEU A 81 10.01 -28.00 7.47
C LEU A 81 9.31 -26.67 7.77
N PHE A 82 8.16 -26.41 7.15
CA PHE A 82 7.47 -25.13 7.29
C PHE A 82 5.94 -25.22 7.39
N LEU A 83 5.33 -24.10 7.74
CA LEU A 83 3.91 -23.82 7.59
C LEU A 83 3.70 -22.31 7.42
N VAL A 84 2.53 -21.92 6.90
CA VAL A 84 2.14 -20.50 6.78
C VAL A 84 0.87 -20.24 7.58
N ARG A 85 0.82 -19.09 8.25
CA ARG A 85 -0.30 -18.65 9.08
C ARG A 85 -0.63 -17.19 8.83
N GLU A 86 -1.79 -16.73 9.26
CA GLU A 86 -2.17 -15.31 9.23
C GLU A 86 -1.35 -14.51 10.24
N SER A 87 -1.10 -13.23 9.92
CA SER A 87 -0.52 -12.29 10.86
C SER A 87 -1.54 -11.93 11.94
N SER A 88 -1.07 -11.72 13.17
CA SER A 88 -1.92 -11.28 14.27
C SER A 88 -2.28 -9.78 14.17
N PHE A 89 -1.50 -9.02 13.40
CA PHE A 89 -1.59 -7.55 13.29
C PHE A 89 -2.31 -7.07 12.03
N SER A 90 -2.47 -7.95 11.02
CA SER A 90 -3.13 -7.60 9.75
C SER A 90 -3.82 -8.84 9.16
N THR A 91 -5.02 -8.65 8.62
CA THR A 91 -5.80 -9.69 7.94
C THR A 91 -5.30 -10.00 6.53
N THR A 92 -4.45 -9.14 5.96
CA THR A 92 -3.90 -9.29 4.60
C THR A 92 -2.45 -9.76 4.58
N SER A 93 -1.83 -9.84 5.76
CA SER A 93 -0.43 -10.25 5.92
C SER A 93 -0.36 -11.65 6.52
N PHE A 94 0.68 -12.40 6.15
CA PHE A 94 0.89 -13.78 6.58
C PHE A 94 2.23 -13.89 7.31
N VAL A 95 2.50 -15.05 7.89
CA VAL A 95 3.78 -15.35 8.53
C VAL A 95 4.22 -16.74 8.09
N LEU A 96 5.41 -16.83 7.52
CA LEU A 96 6.09 -18.08 7.24
C LEU A 96 6.79 -18.54 8.51
N SER A 97 6.45 -19.73 9.02
CA SER A 97 7.16 -20.36 10.14
C SER A 97 7.98 -21.52 9.61
N LEU A 98 9.30 -21.48 9.82
CA LEU A 98 10.28 -22.37 9.21
C LEU A 98 11.18 -22.97 10.28
N TYR A 99 11.42 -24.27 10.22
CA TYR A 99 12.44 -24.92 11.01
C TYR A 99 13.74 -25.06 10.23
N SER A 100 14.86 -24.62 10.83
CA SER A 100 16.18 -24.87 10.27
C SER A 100 17.25 -25.05 11.35
N LYS A 101 18.14 -26.03 11.16
CA LYS A 101 19.34 -26.27 12.00
C LYS A 101 19.11 -26.26 13.53
N GLY A 102 17.96 -26.72 14.01
CA GLY A 102 17.65 -26.76 15.45
C GLY A 102 16.80 -25.60 15.97
N GLU A 103 16.51 -24.60 15.14
CA GLU A 103 15.81 -23.38 15.53
C GLU A 103 14.55 -23.13 14.68
N PHE A 104 13.60 -22.40 15.25
CA PHE A 104 12.38 -21.95 14.57
C PHE A 104 12.52 -20.48 14.18
N PHE A 105 12.29 -20.19 12.91
CA PHE A 105 12.31 -18.86 12.33
C PHE A 105 10.89 -18.45 11.91
N HIS A 106 10.57 -17.17 12.06
CA HIS A 106 9.30 -16.61 11.62
C HIS A 106 9.56 -15.37 10.77
N PHE A 107 9.10 -15.39 9.52
CA PHE A 107 9.29 -14.32 8.57
C PHE A 107 7.95 -13.68 8.22
N GLN A 108 7.91 -12.34 8.20
CA GLN A 108 6.68 -11.62 7.91
C GLN A 108 6.46 -11.63 6.39
N ILE A 109 5.29 -12.11 5.98
CA ILE A 109 4.82 -12.00 4.60
C ILE A 109 3.90 -10.78 4.53
N THR A 110 4.33 -9.75 3.80
CA THR A 110 3.56 -8.52 3.61
C THR A 110 2.92 -8.48 2.23
N MET A 111 1.64 -8.11 2.16
CA MET A 111 0.99 -7.78 0.90
C MET A 111 1.36 -6.35 0.52
N VAL A 112 2.16 -6.19 -0.54
CA VAL A 112 2.65 -4.88 -1.01
C VAL A 112 1.60 -4.18 -1.86
N LYS A 113 0.92 -4.94 -2.71
CA LYS A 113 -0.21 -4.52 -3.55
C LYS A 113 -1.14 -5.73 -3.73
N PRO A 114 -2.38 -5.58 -4.24
CA PRO A 114 -3.35 -6.68 -4.33
C PRO A 114 -2.74 -7.96 -4.92
N CYS A 115 -2.89 -9.07 -4.21
CA CYS A 115 -2.34 -10.40 -4.53
C CYS A 115 -0.80 -10.46 -4.74
N HIS A 116 -0.03 -9.45 -4.34
CA HIS A 116 1.43 -9.45 -4.44
C HIS A 116 2.07 -9.44 -3.06
N PHE A 117 2.93 -10.44 -2.82
CA PHE A 117 3.50 -10.71 -1.51
C PHE A 117 5.02 -10.65 -1.55
N SER A 118 5.61 -10.25 -0.42
CA SER A 118 7.05 -10.30 -0.18
C SER A 118 7.31 -10.80 1.24
N ILE A 119 8.45 -11.49 1.43
CA ILE A 119 8.93 -11.95 2.74
C ILE A 119 10.07 -11.03 3.18
N ASP A 120 9.90 -10.32 4.31
CA ASP A 120 10.92 -9.42 4.90
C ASP A 120 11.68 -8.54 3.88
N GLU A 121 10.94 -7.82 3.03
CA GLU A 121 11.47 -6.97 1.94
C GLU A 121 12.18 -7.70 0.78
N GLY A 122 11.99 -9.02 0.68
CA GLY A 122 12.41 -9.83 -0.46
C GLY A 122 11.64 -9.54 -1.77
N PRO A 123 11.83 -10.38 -2.80
CA PRO A 123 11.17 -10.18 -4.09
C PRO A 123 9.64 -10.20 -3.97
N VAL A 124 9.01 -9.27 -4.68
CA VAL A 124 7.55 -9.15 -4.73
C VAL A 124 6.99 -10.12 -5.77
N ILE A 125 6.19 -11.09 -5.33
CA ILE A 125 5.67 -12.18 -6.16
C ILE A 125 4.14 -12.17 -6.14
N HIS A 126 3.54 -12.32 -7.32
CA HIS A 126 2.09 -12.44 -7.49
C HIS A 126 1.59 -13.84 -7.09
N GLY A 127 0.70 -13.90 -6.10
CA GLY A 127 0.14 -15.12 -5.52
C GLY A 127 0.97 -15.69 -4.36
N LEU A 128 0.31 -15.96 -3.23
CA LEU A 128 0.93 -16.57 -2.06
C LEU A 128 1.43 -17.99 -2.34
N ASP A 129 0.70 -18.73 -3.17
CA ASP A 129 1.09 -20.05 -3.68
C ASP A 129 2.39 -20.01 -4.48
N ARG A 130 2.55 -19.02 -5.37
CA ARG A 130 3.77 -18.84 -6.15
C ARG A 130 4.92 -18.32 -5.30
N LEU A 131 4.65 -17.46 -4.32
CA LEU A 131 5.66 -17.01 -3.35
C LEU A 131 6.30 -18.23 -2.67
N ILE A 132 5.48 -19.10 -2.07
CA ILE A 132 5.97 -20.30 -1.39
C ILE A 132 6.74 -21.21 -2.37
N LYS A 133 6.22 -21.44 -3.58
CA LYS A 133 6.92 -22.24 -4.60
C LYS A 133 8.30 -21.67 -4.95
N ASN A 134 8.43 -20.36 -5.10
CA ASN A 134 9.71 -19.72 -5.36
C ASN A 134 10.72 -19.96 -4.23
N TYR A 135 10.27 -19.89 -2.97
CA TYR A 135 11.12 -20.17 -1.79
C TYR A 135 11.39 -21.67 -1.56
N GLN A 136 10.61 -22.56 -2.18
CA GLN A 136 10.95 -23.98 -2.28
C GLN A 136 12.09 -24.23 -3.26
N GLU A 137 12.14 -23.48 -4.37
CA GLU A 137 13.21 -23.56 -5.37
C GLU A 137 14.50 -22.87 -4.90
N LYS A 138 14.40 -21.68 -4.28
CA LYS A 138 15.54 -20.85 -3.87
C LYS A 138 15.26 -20.13 -2.54
N ALA A 139 16.14 -20.28 -1.56
CA ALA A 139 15.96 -19.70 -0.22
C ALA A 139 15.90 -18.17 -0.21
N GLN A 140 16.62 -17.48 -1.12
CA GLN A 140 16.57 -16.02 -1.31
C GLN A 140 16.54 -15.21 0.00
N GLY A 141 17.46 -15.52 0.94
CA GLY A 141 17.55 -14.86 2.25
C GLY A 141 17.01 -15.70 3.42
N LEU A 142 16.24 -16.77 3.15
CA LEU A 142 15.86 -17.75 4.18
C LEU A 142 17.07 -18.63 4.60
N PRO A 143 17.10 -19.15 5.84
CA PRO A 143 18.14 -20.05 6.34
C PRO A 143 18.35 -21.31 5.50
N THR A 144 17.28 -21.81 4.88
CA THR A 144 17.24 -23.01 4.03
C THR A 144 16.05 -22.93 3.08
N ASN A 145 16.04 -23.71 2.01
CA ASN A 145 14.89 -23.80 1.11
C ASN A 145 13.68 -24.41 1.83
N LEU A 146 12.49 -24.03 1.41
CA LEU A 146 11.26 -24.68 1.87
C LEU A 146 11.18 -26.08 1.24
N THR A 147 11.10 -27.13 2.05
CA THR A 147 11.17 -28.52 1.53
C THR A 147 9.91 -29.30 1.84
N LEU A 148 9.55 -29.39 3.12
CA LEU A 148 8.42 -30.16 3.61
C LEU A 148 7.47 -29.25 4.38
N PHE A 149 6.17 -29.55 4.41
CA PHE A 149 5.22 -28.74 5.17
C PHE A 149 4.30 -29.56 6.08
N CYS A 150 3.84 -28.92 7.15
CA CYS A 150 2.81 -29.46 8.02
C CYS A 150 1.43 -29.28 7.34
N LYS A 151 0.77 -30.38 7.00
CA LYS A 151 -0.54 -30.36 6.30
C LYS A 151 -1.66 -29.78 7.16
N CYS A 152 -2.49 -28.90 6.59
CA CYS A 152 -3.74 -28.40 7.18
C CYS A 152 -4.77 -28.07 6.08
N LYS A 153 -4.74 -26.86 5.50
CA LYS A 153 -5.65 -26.43 4.43
C LYS A 153 -4.91 -25.67 3.33
N ALA A 154 -5.57 -25.48 2.18
CA ALA A 154 -5.06 -24.63 1.12
C ALA A 154 -5.12 -23.14 1.53
N PRO A 155 -4.23 -22.28 1.00
CA PRO A 155 -4.32 -20.85 1.22
C PRO A 155 -5.60 -20.26 0.61
N PRO A 156 -6.09 -19.11 1.11
CA PRO A 156 -7.32 -18.50 0.62
C PRO A 156 -7.25 -18.22 -0.89
N ASP A 157 -8.30 -18.59 -1.62
CA ASP A 157 -8.39 -18.51 -3.09
C ASP A 157 -7.98 -17.16 -3.68
N GLU A 158 -8.50 -16.09 -3.07
CA GLU A 158 -8.26 -14.71 -3.49
C GLU A 158 -6.77 -14.36 -3.50
N GLN A 159 -6.00 -14.98 -2.61
CA GLN A 159 -4.58 -14.71 -2.43
C GLN A 159 -3.70 -15.59 -3.31
N ARG A 160 -4.27 -16.51 -4.08
CA ARG A 160 -3.54 -17.39 -5.01
C ARG A 160 -3.39 -16.74 -6.38
N GLN A 161 -2.35 -17.10 -7.11
CA GLN A 161 -2.26 -16.78 -8.54
C GLN A 161 -3.17 -17.70 -9.36
N LYS A 162 -3.28 -18.98 -8.96
CA LYS A 162 -4.09 -20.00 -9.63
C LYS A 162 -4.86 -20.82 -8.59
N GLY A 163 -6.05 -21.28 -8.96
CA GLY A 163 -6.83 -22.23 -8.18
C GLY A 163 -7.24 -23.42 -9.04
N ALA A 164 -8.38 -24.02 -8.75
CA ALA A 164 -8.96 -25.12 -9.50
C ALA A 164 -10.34 -24.71 -10.04
N THR A 165 -10.65 -25.09 -11.27
CA THR A 165 -11.95 -24.82 -11.89
C THR A 165 -13.07 -25.57 -11.19
N ASN A 166 -13.91 -24.83 -10.47
CA ASN A 166 -15.04 -25.35 -9.69
C ASN A 166 -16.39 -25.23 -10.45
N LEU A 167 -17.47 -25.72 -9.86
CA LEU A 167 -18.82 -25.71 -10.44
C LEU A 167 -19.35 -24.30 -10.76
N LEU A 168 -18.97 -23.29 -9.97
CA LEU A 168 -19.34 -21.89 -10.21
C LEU A 168 -18.82 -21.41 -11.57
N HIS A 169 -17.56 -21.71 -11.89
CA HIS A 169 -16.98 -21.37 -13.19
C HIS A 169 -17.71 -22.09 -14.34
N ARG A 170 -18.00 -23.38 -14.18
CA ARG A 170 -18.67 -24.17 -15.23
C ARG A 170 -20.07 -23.65 -15.53
N ALA A 171 -20.84 -23.30 -14.50
CA ALA A 171 -22.16 -22.69 -14.66
C ALA A 171 -22.11 -21.35 -15.44
N VAL A 172 -21.05 -20.56 -15.24
CA VAL A 172 -20.81 -19.34 -16.04
C VAL A 172 -20.40 -19.69 -17.47
N LEU A 173 -19.51 -20.64 -17.69
CA LEU A 173 -19.03 -21.04 -19.01
C LEU A 173 -20.16 -21.60 -19.90
N GLU A 174 -21.11 -22.32 -19.33
CA GLU A 174 -22.33 -22.75 -20.02
C GLU A 174 -23.40 -21.65 -20.12
N ASN A 175 -23.16 -20.48 -19.51
CA ASN A 175 -24.10 -19.36 -19.43
C ASN A 175 -25.48 -19.77 -18.89
N ILE A 176 -25.50 -20.31 -17.65
CA ILE A 176 -26.73 -20.74 -16.98
C ILE A 176 -26.98 -19.88 -15.71
N PRO A 177 -27.54 -18.66 -15.85
CA PRO A 177 -27.74 -17.72 -14.74
C PRO A 177 -28.53 -18.31 -13.56
N LYS A 178 -29.54 -19.15 -13.84
CA LYS A 178 -30.37 -19.77 -12.79
C LYS A 178 -29.57 -20.71 -11.92
N VAL A 179 -28.79 -21.60 -12.53
CA VAL A 179 -27.93 -22.55 -11.80
C VAL A 179 -26.83 -21.80 -11.06
N LEU A 180 -26.28 -20.74 -11.66
CA LEU A 180 -25.33 -19.86 -11.00
C LEU A 180 -25.92 -19.25 -9.71
N GLU A 181 -27.14 -18.73 -9.79
CA GLU A 181 -27.84 -18.16 -8.63
C GLU A 181 -28.15 -19.22 -7.55
N ASP A 182 -28.55 -20.43 -7.96
CA ASP A 182 -28.78 -21.55 -7.05
C ASP A 182 -27.48 -22.01 -6.36
N ILE A 183 -26.34 -22.03 -7.08
CA ILE A 183 -25.02 -22.32 -6.50
C ILE A 183 -24.67 -21.29 -5.44
N LEU A 184 -24.86 -19.99 -5.73
CA LEU A 184 -24.54 -18.91 -4.79
C LEU A 184 -25.41 -18.92 -3.52
N LYS A 185 -26.64 -19.46 -3.62
CA LYS A 185 -27.55 -19.64 -2.46
C LYS A 185 -27.30 -20.93 -1.68
N SER A 186 -26.55 -21.88 -2.22
CA SER A 186 -26.31 -23.18 -1.62
C SER A 186 -25.44 -23.10 -0.35
N LYS A 187 -25.55 -24.11 0.54
CA LYS A 187 -24.71 -24.16 1.75
C LYS A 187 -23.25 -24.47 1.43
N ASN A 188 -23.01 -25.18 0.34
CA ASN A 188 -21.68 -25.62 -0.12
C ASN A 188 -21.13 -24.73 -1.25
N CYS A 189 -21.56 -23.47 -1.32
CA CYS A 189 -21.12 -22.50 -2.31
C CYS A 189 -19.59 -22.40 -2.34
N PRO A 190 -18.94 -22.58 -3.51
CA PRO A 190 -17.53 -22.29 -3.66
C PRO A 190 -17.25 -20.80 -3.38
N PRO A 191 -16.02 -20.42 -2.97
CA PRO A 191 -15.67 -19.01 -2.84
C PRO A 191 -15.92 -18.26 -4.16
N ILE A 192 -16.64 -17.14 -4.11
CA ILE A 192 -17.07 -16.40 -5.31
C ILE A 192 -15.87 -15.88 -6.14
N ASN A 193 -14.77 -15.58 -5.45
CA ASN A 193 -13.50 -15.14 -6.03
C ASN A 193 -12.49 -16.29 -6.21
N ALA A 194 -12.96 -17.54 -6.17
CA ALA A 194 -12.15 -18.70 -6.54
C ALA A 194 -11.57 -18.51 -7.93
N LYS A 195 -10.34 -19.02 -8.11
CA LYS A 195 -9.63 -18.91 -9.39
C LYS A 195 -9.56 -20.27 -10.08
N THR A 196 -9.57 -20.27 -11.41
CA THR A 196 -9.31 -21.45 -12.25
C THR A 196 -7.81 -21.79 -12.28
N ASP A 197 -7.46 -22.86 -13.00
CA ASP A 197 -6.07 -23.24 -13.30
C ASP A 197 -5.31 -22.15 -14.11
N TRP A 198 -6.07 -21.23 -14.71
CA TRP A 198 -5.59 -20.07 -15.45
C TRP A 198 -5.61 -18.79 -14.62
N GLY A 199 -6.03 -18.85 -13.35
CA GLY A 199 -6.08 -17.68 -12.47
C GLY A 199 -7.30 -16.78 -12.68
N SER A 200 -8.18 -17.08 -13.63
CA SER A 200 -9.44 -16.34 -13.85
C SER A 200 -10.45 -16.65 -12.74
N THR A 201 -11.23 -15.67 -12.32
CA THR A 201 -12.44 -15.91 -11.51
C THR A 201 -13.65 -16.10 -12.42
N ALA A 202 -14.75 -16.62 -11.88
CA ALA A 202 -16.02 -16.71 -12.60
C ALA A 202 -16.45 -15.37 -13.23
N LEU A 203 -16.16 -14.23 -12.56
CA LEU A 203 -16.45 -12.91 -13.12
C LEU A 203 -15.55 -12.56 -14.31
N HIS A 204 -14.28 -12.98 -14.32
CA HIS A 204 -13.41 -12.80 -15.49
C HIS A 204 -13.98 -13.54 -16.70
N ASP A 205 -14.45 -14.78 -16.50
CA ASP A 205 -15.01 -15.60 -17.58
C ASP A 205 -16.30 -14.97 -18.12
N ALA A 206 -17.23 -14.55 -17.26
CA ALA A 206 -18.44 -13.83 -17.66
C ALA A 206 -18.11 -12.55 -18.47
N CYS A 207 -17.11 -11.80 -18.02
CA CYS A 207 -16.63 -10.57 -18.66
C CYS A 207 -15.98 -10.80 -20.02
N TYR A 208 -15.23 -11.90 -20.19
CA TYR A 208 -14.58 -12.23 -21.45
C TYR A 208 -15.59 -12.73 -22.48
N TYR A 209 -16.52 -13.61 -22.08
CA TYR A 209 -17.50 -14.21 -22.99
C TYR A 209 -18.73 -13.33 -23.26
N GLY A 210 -19.01 -12.35 -22.40
CA GLY A 210 -20.13 -11.42 -22.59
C GLY A 210 -21.44 -11.88 -21.97
N PHE A 211 -21.36 -12.66 -20.89
CA PHE A 211 -22.52 -13.16 -20.17
C PHE A 211 -23.00 -12.12 -19.15
N GLU A 212 -23.77 -11.15 -19.62
CA GLU A 212 -24.25 -10.01 -18.82
C GLU A 212 -25.02 -10.44 -17.57
N ASP A 213 -25.98 -11.35 -17.69
CA ASP A 213 -26.76 -11.86 -16.55
C ASP A 213 -25.86 -12.54 -15.51
N CYS A 214 -24.87 -13.33 -15.96
CA CYS A 214 -23.92 -13.98 -15.05
C CYS A 214 -23.03 -12.95 -14.35
N ALA A 215 -22.54 -11.94 -15.07
CA ALA A 215 -21.71 -10.87 -14.51
C ALA A 215 -22.49 -10.06 -13.45
N ASP A 216 -23.72 -9.69 -13.77
CA ASP A 216 -24.65 -8.99 -12.88
C ASP A 216 -24.91 -9.77 -11.58
N ILE A 217 -25.27 -11.06 -11.69
CA ILE A 217 -25.48 -11.94 -10.54
C ILE A 217 -24.22 -12.00 -9.66
N LEU A 218 -23.04 -12.19 -10.27
CA LEU A 218 -21.78 -12.28 -9.53
C LEU A 218 -21.46 -10.97 -8.79
N VAL A 219 -21.59 -9.82 -9.46
CA VAL A 219 -21.32 -8.50 -8.87
C VAL A 219 -22.25 -8.23 -7.69
N ARG A 220 -23.56 -8.49 -7.85
CA ARG A 220 -24.56 -8.31 -6.78
C ARG A 220 -24.35 -9.22 -5.58
N ASN A 221 -23.71 -10.38 -5.77
CA ASN A 221 -23.32 -11.30 -4.71
C ASN A 221 -21.90 -11.04 -4.15
N GLY A 222 -21.29 -9.90 -4.48
CA GLY A 222 -20.03 -9.45 -3.87
C GLY A 222 -18.76 -10.02 -4.53
N ALA A 223 -18.84 -10.40 -5.81
CA ALA A 223 -17.63 -10.72 -6.57
C ALA A 223 -16.70 -9.50 -6.62
N ASN A 224 -15.41 -9.71 -6.38
CA ASN A 224 -14.43 -8.65 -6.40
C ASN A 224 -14.09 -8.28 -7.85
N VAL A 225 -14.60 -7.12 -8.29
CA VAL A 225 -14.45 -6.59 -9.65
C VAL A 225 -13.03 -6.11 -9.98
N ASN A 226 -12.13 -6.06 -8.99
CA ASN A 226 -10.73 -5.67 -9.15
C ASN A 226 -9.76 -6.84 -8.92
N CYS A 227 -10.26 -8.09 -8.82
CA CYS A 227 -9.41 -9.27 -8.74
C CYS A 227 -8.48 -9.36 -9.96
N LEU A 228 -7.24 -9.82 -9.75
CA LEU A 228 -6.26 -10.00 -10.82
C LEU A 228 -6.15 -11.47 -11.24
N ASP A 229 -6.21 -11.74 -12.54
CA ASP A 229 -5.91 -13.05 -13.11
C ASP A 229 -4.40 -13.38 -13.12
N LYS A 230 -3.98 -14.53 -13.66
CA LYS A 230 -2.55 -14.90 -13.74
C LYS A 230 -1.71 -13.90 -14.54
N ASP A 231 -2.35 -13.17 -15.44
CA ASP A 231 -1.76 -12.20 -16.35
C ASP A 231 -1.81 -10.77 -15.80
N GLY A 232 -2.42 -10.59 -14.64
CA GLY A 232 -2.56 -9.31 -13.98
C GLY A 232 -3.69 -8.46 -14.56
N SER A 233 -4.62 -9.07 -15.29
CA SER A 233 -5.81 -8.42 -15.83
C SER A 233 -6.94 -8.45 -14.81
N THR A 234 -7.73 -7.38 -14.75
CA THR A 234 -9.01 -7.35 -14.00
C THR A 234 -10.16 -7.86 -14.86
N PRO A 235 -11.34 -8.16 -14.30
CA PRO A 235 -12.55 -8.40 -15.08
C PRO A 235 -12.83 -7.29 -16.12
N LEU A 236 -12.59 -6.02 -15.76
CA LEU A 236 -12.77 -4.90 -16.68
C LEU A 236 -11.79 -4.95 -17.88
N HIS A 237 -10.55 -5.39 -17.67
CA HIS A 237 -9.63 -5.66 -18.79
C HIS A 237 -10.15 -6.78 -19.69
N LYS A 238 -10.78 -7.82 -19.12
CA LYS A 238 -11.37 -8.92 -19.91
C LYS A 238 -12.58 -8.49 -20.73
N CYS A 239 -13.45 -7.62 -20.20
CA CYS A 239 -14.50 -6.98 -21.00
C CYS A 239 -13.91 -6.23 -22.21
N CYS A 240 -12.85 -5.45 -21.95
CA CYS A 240 -12.16 -4.68 -22.99
C CYS A 240 -11.36 -5.55 -23.97
N SER A 241 -11.02 -6.79 -23.62
CA SER A 241 -10.39 -7.74 -24.55
C SER A 241 -11.44 -8.45 -25.41
N GLY A 242 -12.56 -8.85 -24.81
CA GLY A 242 -13.66 -9.57 -25.47
C GLY A 242 -14.69 -8.70 -26.20
N ASN A 243 -14.52 -7.37 -26.21
CA ASN A 243 -15.49 -6.39 -26.75
C ASN A 243 -16.87 -6.44 -26.06
N LYS A 244 -16.89 -6.56 -24.72
CA LYS A 244 -18.13 -6.74 -23.94
C LYS A 244 -18.56 -5.44 -23.27
N ALA A 245 -18.90 -4.47 -24.10
CA ALA A 245 -19.26 -3.11 -23.68
C ALA A 245 -20.40 -3.07 -22.64
N GLY A 246 -21.44 -3.89 -22.80
CA GLY A 246 -22.59 -3.92 -21.87
C GLY A 246 -22.22 -4.26 -20.42
N ILE A 247 -21.21 -5.12 -20.22
CA ILE A 247 -20.74 -5.51 -18.89
C ILE A 247 -19.91 -4.41 -18.21
N ILE A 248 -19.25 -3.54 -18.98
CA ILE A 248 -18.43 -2.45 -18.43
C ILE A 248 -19.26 -1.58 -17.49
N SER A 249 -20.47 -1.21 -17.91
CA SER A 249 -21.40 -0.42 -17.10
C SER A 249 -21.83 -1.12 -15.81
N ILE A 250 -22.00 -2.45 -15.85
CA ILE A 250 -22.34 -3.26 -14.66
C ILE A 250 -21.17 -3.23 -13.66
N LEU A 251 -19.96 -3.52 -14.13
CA LEU A 251 -18.76 -3.52 -13.28
C LEU A 251 -18.50 -2.14 -12.64
N ILE A 252 -18.72 -1.08 -13.40
CA ILE A 252 -18.47 0.29 -12.99
C ILE A 252 -19.56 0.79 -12.04
N ASN A 253 -20.83 0.73 -12.44
CA ASN A 253 -21.93 1.30 -11.65
C ASN A 253 -22.28 0.47 -10.42
N GLU A 254 -22.33 -0.86 -10.57
CA GLU A 254 -22.74 -1.75 -9.48
C GLU A 254 -21.54 -2.23 -8.66
N GLY A 255 -20.45 -2.58 -9.36
CA GLY A 255 -19.25 -3.15 -8.75
C GLY A 255 -18.21 -2.12 -8.28
N LYS A 256 -18.31 -0.85 -8.71
CA LYS A 256 -17.31 0.21 -8.44
C LYS A 256 -15.92 -0.17 -8.94
N ALA A 257 -15.85 -0.78 -10.12
CA ALA A 257 -14.59 -1.19 -10.73
C ALA A 257 -13.66 0.02 -10.96
N ASN A 258 -12.38 -0.17 -10.66
CA ASN A 258 -11.39 0.86 -10.93
C ASN A 258 -11.08 0.92 -12.44
N VAL A 259 -11.64 1.92 -13.12
CA VAL A 259 -11.43 2.18 -14.56
C VAL A 259 -9.96 2.42 -14.93
N ASN A 260 -9.12 2.72 -13.93
CA ASN A 260 -7.72 3.07 -14.07
C ASN A 260 -6.75 2.01 -13.55
N GLU A 261 -7.26 0.84 -13.16
CA GLU A 261 -6.39 -0.22 -12.65
C GLU A 261 -5.37 -0.61 -13.72
N ARG A 262 -4.09 -0.67 -13.35
CA ARG A 262 -3.02 -0.97 -14.30
C ARG A 262 -2.61 -2.43 -14.15
N ASN A 263 -2.53 -3.14 -15.27
CA ASN A 263 -1.95 -4.46 -15.32
C ASN A 263 -0.51 -4.42 -14.75
N PRO A 264 -0.19 -5.19 -13.70
CA PRO A 264 1.13 -5.16 -13.06
C PRO A 264 2.32 -5.54 -13.95
N LYS A 265 2.10 -6.25 -15.06
CA LYS A 265 3.16 -6.67 -15.99
C LYS A 265 3.43 -5.62 -17.06
N SER A 266 2.39 -5.11 -17.72
CA SER A 266 2.53 -4.17 -18.86
C SER A 266 2.32 -2.71 -18.47
N GLY A 267 1.65 -2.43 -17.36
CA GLY A 267 1.18 -1.10 -16.98
C GLY A 267 -0.04 -0.63 -17.78
N TRP A 268 -0.62 -1.50 -18.61
CA TRP A 268 -1.79 -1.18 -19.42
C TRP A 268 -3.02 -1.01 -18.53
N SER A 269 -3.82 0.03 -18.80
CA SER A 269 -5.17 0.19 -18.26
C SER A 269 -6.20 -0.48 -19.17
N PRO A 270 -7.47 -0.66 -18.74
CA PRO A 270 -8.53 -1.16 -19.61
C PRO A 270 -8.64 -0.42 -20.95
N LEU A 271 -8.43 0.91 -20.94
CA LEU A 271 -8.43 1.74 -22.15
C LEU A 271 -7.30 1.37 -23.13
N HIS A 272 -6.11 0.99 -22.64
CA HIS A 272 -5.04 0.48 -23.50
C HIS A 272 -5.44 -0.82 -24.17
N THR A 273 -6.03 -1.75 -23.42
CA THR A 273 -6.51 -3.03 -23.94
C THR A 273 -7.56 -2.84 -25.03
N ALA A 274 -8.56 -1.98 -24.79
CA ALA A 274 -9.60 -1.66 -25.77
C ALA A 274 -9.01 -1.02 -27.04
N ALA A 275 -8.07 -0.08 -26.90
CA ALA A 275 -7.42 0.58 -28.03
C ALA A 275 -6.51 -0.35 -28.84
N PHE A 276 -5.81 -1.28 -28.18
CA PHE A 276 -5.00 -2.30 -28.84
C PHE A 276 -5.87 -3.27 -29.67
N LYS A 277 -6.96 -3.79 -29.08
CA LYS A 277 -7.87 -4.72 -29.75
C LYS A 277 -8.79 -4.03 -30.78
N GLY A 278 -8.99 -2.72 -30.67
CA GLY A 278 -9.81 -1.92 -31.60
C GLY A 278 -11.30 -1.84 -31.22
N HIS A 279 -11.62 -1.96 -29.93
CA HIS A 279 -12.99 -2.06 -29.43
C HIS A 279 -13.54 -0.69 -29.08
N LEU A 280 -14.07 0.00 -30.11
CA LEU A 280 -14.54 1.39 -30.03
C LEU A 280 -15.60 1.61 -28.95
N GLU A 281 -16.57 0.72 -28.81
CA GLU A 281 -17.66 0.91 -27.84
C GLU A 281 -17.17 0.83 -26.40
N CYS A 282 -16.19 -0.05 -26.13
CA CYS A 282 -15.53 -0.11 -24.83
C CYS A 282 -14.79 1.21 -24.52
N ILE A 283 -14.12 1.80 -25.52
CA ILE A 283 -13.43 3.10 -25.37
C ILE A 283 -14.41 4.19 -24.97
N LYS A 284 -15.53 4.32 -25.69
CA LYS A 284 -16.54 5.35 -25.40
C LYS A 284 -17.05 5.26 -23.97
N ILE A 285 -17.49 4.06 -23.57
CA ILE A 285 -18.00 3.84 -22.21
C ILE A 285 -16.92 4.16 -21.15
N LEU A 286 -15.68 3.70 -21.34
CA LEU A 286 -14.59 4.00 -20.39
C LEU A 286 -14.33 5.51 -20.26
N LEU A 287 -14.35 6.23 -21.38
CA LEU A 287 -14.15 7.69 -21.40
C LEU A 287 -15.32 8.44 -20.74
N ASP A 288 -16.55 7.98 -20.96
CA ASP A 288 -17.75 8.50 -20.29
C ASP A 288 -17.67 8.31 -18.76
N PHE A 289 -17.07 7.21 -18.30
CA PHE A 289 -16.78 6.95 -16.88
C PHE A 289 -15.44 7.53 -16.38
N HIS A 290 -14.99 8.63 -16.98
CA HIS A 290 -13.83 9.40 -16.55
C HIS A 290 -12.50 8.63 -16.49
N SER A 291 -12.35 7.57 -17.30
CA SER A 291 -11.01 7.05 -17.60
C SER A 291 -10.18 8.20 -18.17
N PRO A 292 -8.92 8.41 -17.74
CA PRO A 292 -8.01 9.29 -18.44
C PRO A 292 -7.91 8.79 -19.88
N TYR A 293 -7.90 9.73 -20.82
CA TYR A 293 -7.88 9.43 -22.25
C TYR A 293 -6.47 9.15 -22.77
N LEU A 294 -5.43 9.65 -22.09
CA LEU A 294 -4.00 9.36 -22.36
C LEU A 294 -3.25 8.86 -21.11
N PRO A 295 -3.66 7.72 -20.51
CA PRO A 295 -2.86 7.03 -19.51
C PRO A 295 -1.59 6.48 -20.13
N ARG A 296 -0.61 6.15 -19.29
CA ARG A 296 0.69 5.63 -19.73
C ARG A 296 0.94 4.24 -19.20
N ALA A 297 1.52 3.40 -20.05
CA ALA A 297 2.09 2.13 -19.64
C ALA A 297 3.36 2.33 -18.79
N TYR A 298 3.92 1.23 -18.27
CA TYR A 298 5.14 1.30 -17.44
C TYR A 298 6.42 1.62 -18.23
N ASP A 299 6.39 1.51 -19.55
CA ASP A 299 7.47 2.05 -20.41
C ASP A 299 7.53 3.59 -20.39
N GLY A 300 6.53 4.26 -19.78
CA GLY A 300 6.44 5.69 -19.61
C GLY A 300 6.06 6.48 -20.86
N THR A 301 5.85 5.83 -22.00
CA THR A 301 5.61 6.48 -23.29
C THR A 301 4.35 6.01 -23.98
N THR A 302 4.03 4.72 -23.90
CA THR A 302 2.92 4.12 -24.64
C THR A 302 1.59 4.56 -24.04
N THR A 303 0.73 5.13 -24.88
CA THR A 303 -0.65 5.52 -24.57
C THR A 303 -1.66 4.71 -25.40
N PRO A 304 -2.97 4.71 -25.05
CA PRO A 304 -4.00 4.10 -25.88
C PRO A 304 -4.03 4.66 -27.31
N LEU A 305 -3.71 5.94 -27.48
CA LEU A 305 -3.66 6.58 -28.79
C LEU A 305 -2.49 6.06 -29.65
N ASP A 306 -1.34 5.77 -29.04
CA ASP A 306 -0.21 5.14 -29.73
C ASP A 306 -0.53 3.70 -30.15
N LEU A 307 -1.22 2.94 -29.28
CA LEU A 307 -1.67 1.58 -29.61
C LEU A 307 -2.70 1.59 -30.75
N ALA A 308 -3.68 2.50 -30.72
CA ALA A 308 -4.65 2.61 -31.79
C ALA A 308 -3.98 2.96 -33.15
N GLU A 309 -2.94 3.79 -33.15
CA GLU A 309 -2.17 4.10 -34.36
C GLU A 309 -1.34 2.90 -34.85
N ASN A 310 -0.52 2.33 -33.95
CA ASN A 310 0.40 1.23 -34.26
C ASN A 310 -0.32 -0.01 -34.79
N TYR A 311 -1.55 -0.26 -34.32
CA TYR A 311 -2.39 -1.38 -34.74
C TYR A 311 -3.47 -0.98 -35.76
N SER A 312 -3.37 0.21 -36.36
CA SER A 312 -4.27 0.69 -37.42
C SER A 312 -5.77 0.71 -37.04
N ARG A 313 -6.09 0.98 -35.77
CA ARG A 313 -7.45 1.12 -35.24
C ARG A 313 -7.97 2.55 -35.46
N GLN A 314 -8.26 2.89 -36.72
CA GLN A 314 -8.55 4.27 -37.14
C GLN A 314 -9.75 4.92 -36.43
N GLU A 315 -10.82 4.17 -36.18
CA GLU A 315 -12.01 4.70 -35.48
C GLU A 315 -11.70 5.00 -34.01
N CYS A 316 -11.00 4.08 -33.33
CA CYS A 316 -10.54 4.27 -31.96
C CYS A 316 -9.59 5.46 -31.82
N LEU A 317 -8.67 5.61 -32.79
CA LEU A 317 -7.73 6.74 -32.83
C LEU A 317 -8.48 8.07 -32.92
N LYS A 318 -9.47 8.16 -33.81
CA LYS A 318 -10.29 9.37 -33.97
C LYS A 318 -11.07 9.68 -32.71
N GLU A 319 -11.69 8.67 -32.10
CA GLU A 319 -12.47 8.84 -30.86
C GLU A 319 -11.59 9.39 -29.73
N ILE A 320 -10.41 8.78 -29.52
CA ILE A 320 -9.49 9.20 -28.44
C ILE A 320 -8.86 10.58 -28.71
N ASP A 321 -8.44 10.90 -29.95
CA ASP A 321 -7.79 12.20 -30.24
C ASP A 321 -8.78 13.37 -30.17
N ASN A 322 -10.03 13.13 -30.58
CA ASN A 322 -11.12 14.10 -30.54
C ASN A 322 -11.79 14.19 -29.17
N PHE A 323 -11.53 13.26 -28.26
CA PHE A 323 -12.11 13.30 -26.93
C PHE A 323 -11.72 14.59 -26.21
N VAL A 324 -12.74 15.27 -25.70
CA VAL A 324 -12.61 16.47 -24.86
C VAL A 324 -13.07 16.09 -23.46
N PRO A 325 -12.18 16.08 -22.46
CA PRO A 325 -12.55 15.79 -21.09
C PRO A 325 -13.66 16.72 -20.57
N SER A 326 -14.34 16.30 -19.49
CA SER A 326 -15.38 17.06 -18.81
C SER A 326 -15.00 18.52 -18.56
N LYS A 327 -16.01 19.39 -18.50
CA LYS A 327 -15.83 20.84 -18.34
C LYS A 327 -14.96 21.14 -17.12
N ILE A 328 -13.93 21.95 -17.34
CA ILE A 328 -13.03 22.46 -16.31
C ILE A 328 -13.85 23.16 -15.20
N VAL A 329 -13.73 22.68 -13.97
CA VAL A 329 -14.41 23.26 -12.78
C VAL A 329 -13.59 24.39 -12.18
N THR A 330 -12.26 24.26 -12.18
CA THR A 330 -11.33 25.25 -11.62
C THR A 330 -10.32 25.73 -12.64
N HIS A 331 -9.97 27.01 -12.58
CA HIS A 331 -9.02 27.64 -13.48
C HIS A 331 -7.75 28.01 -12.74
N LYS A 332 -6.66 28.30 -13.48
CA LYS A 332 -5.39 28.75 -12.89
C LYS A 332 -5.54 29.84 -11.82
N LYS A 333 -6.44 30.81 -12.01
CA LYS A 333 -6.67 31.89 -11.03
C LYS A 333 -7.07 31.39 -9.63
N ASP A 334 -7.63 30.18 -9.53
CA ASP A 334 -8.17 29.61 -8.30
C ASP A 334 -7.10 28.91 -7.44
N TRP A 335 -5.92 28.66 -8.01
CA TRP A 335 -4.89 27.84 -7.35
C TRP A 335 -3.44 28.13 -7.75
N PHE A 336 -3.19 28.91 -8.81
CA PHE A 336 -1.85 29.14 -9.37
C PHE A 336 -1.22 30.41 -8.83
N HIS A 337 -0.02 30.28 -8.26
CA HIS A 337 0.77 31.35 -7.67
C HIS A 337 2.10 31.49 -8.43
N PRO A 338 2.25 32.48 -9.32
CA PRO A 338 3.42 32.58 -10.19
C PRO A 338 4.70 33.00 -9.47
N GLU A 339 4.59 33.78 -8.39
CA GLU A 339 5.72 34.47 -7.74
C GLU A 339 6.20 33.83 -6.43
N ILE A 340 5.51 32.78 -5.95
CA ILE A 340 5.85 32.16 -4.68
C ILE A 340 6.82 30.99 -4.87
N ASP A 341 7.76 30.88 -3.94
CA ASP A 341 8.68 29.75 -3.87
C ASP A 341 8.11 28.62 -2.99
N ARG A 342 8.94 27.59 -2.76
CA ARG A 342 8.55 26.44 -1.92
C ARG A 342 8.22 26.84 -0.49
N ALA A 343 8.98 27.76 0.11
CA ALA A 343 8.80 28.17 1.49
C ALA A 343 7.54 29.05 1.65
N GLY A 344 7.30 29.96 0.71
CA GLY A 344 6.10 30.76 0.63
C GLY A 344 4.83 29.91 0.49
N ALA A 345 4.86 28.90 -0.40
CA ALA A 345 3.76 27.96 -0.54
C ALA A 345 3.46 27.20 0.75
N GLN A 346 4.49 26.65 1.39
CA GLN A 346 4.33 25.94 2.66
C GLN A 346 3.71 26.86 3.73
N LYS A 347 4.21 28.10 3.87
CA LYS A 347 3.67 29.07 4.81
C LYS A 347 2.20 29.41 4.55
N ILE A 348 1.80 29.56 3.29
CA ILE A 348 0.39 29.80 2.93
C ILE A 348 -0.49 28.63 3.38
N LEU A 349 -0.06 27.39 3.15
CA LEU A 349 -0.82 26.20 3.55
C LEU A 349 -0.87 26.04 5.08
N GLU A 350 0.22 26.35 5.79
CA GLU A 350 0.30 26.38 7.25
C GLU A 350 -0.70 27.37 7.83
N LEU A 351 -0.76 28.60 7.29
CA LEU A 351 -1.71 29.63 7.71
C LEU A 351 -3.18 29.24 7.50
N LYS A 352 -3.46 28.28 6.60
CA LYS A 352 -4.81 27.75 6.34
C LYS A 352 -5.12 26.46 7.09
N GLY A 353 -4.22 26.03 7.98
CA GLY A 353 -4.43 24.96 8.95
C GLY A 353 -4.13 23.55 8.44
N LEU A 354 -3.31 23.40 7.39
CA LEU A 354 -2.79 22.09 6.92
C LEU A 354 -3.83 20.96 6.83
N ARG A 355 -5.03 21.28 6.32
CA ARG A 355 -6.09 20.29 6.13
C ARG A 355 -5.76 19.32 5.00
N GLU A 356 -6.35 18.14 5.05
CA GLU A 356 -6.17 17.10 4.04
C GLU A 356 -6.68 17.56 2.66
N GLY A 357 -5.88 17.31 1.61
CA GLY A 357 -6.20 17.69 0.25
C GLY A 357 -6.14 19.20 -0.02
N LEU A 358 -5.62 20.02 0.91
CA LEU A 358 -5.35 21.43 0.68
C LEU A 358 -4.14 21.58 -0.24
N PHE A 359 -4.26 22.40 -1.27
CA PHE A 359 -3.18 22.57 -2.23
C PHE A 359 -3.12 23.96 -2.86
N LEU A 360 -2.01 24.20 -3.53
CA LEU A 360 -1.83 25.26 -4.51
C LEU A 360 -0.81 24.81 -5.55
N VAL A 361 -0.71 25.52 -6.67
CA VAL A 361 0.33 25.30 -7.68
C VAL A 361 1.17 26.55 -7.79
N ARG A 362 2.47 26.38 -8.03
CA ARG A 362 3.40 27.49 -8.21
C ARG A 362 4.37 27.26 -9.35
N SER A 363 5.05 28.31 -9.78
CA SER A 363 6.18 28.20 -10.71
C SER A 363 7.33 27.39 -10.09
N SER A 364 8.06 26.65 -10.92
CA SER A 364 9.26 25.94 -10.49
C SER A 364 10.50 26.82 -10.60
N ASN A 365 11.23 26.99 -9.49
CA ASN A 365 12.52 27.71 -9.49
C ASN A 365 13.62 26.97 -10.27
N LYS A 366 13.43 25.67 -10.55
CA LYS A 366 14.44 24.84 -11.24
C LYS A 366 14.27 24.81 -12.75
N ASN A 367 13.04 24.95 -13.23
CA ASN A 367 12.73 24.90 -14.65
C ASN A 367 11.53 25.82 -14.91
N PRO A 368 11.67 26.89 -15.71
CA PRO A 368 10.62 27.86 -15.94
C PRO A 368 9.38 27.27 -16.63
N ASP A 369 9.53 26.18 -17.39
CA ASP A 369 8.43 25.52 -18.09
C ASP A 369 7.63 24.58 -17.18
N TRP A 370 8.13 24.31 -15.98
CA TRP A 370 7.52 23.39 -15.02
C TRP A 370 6.78 24.13 -13.93
N GLN A 371 5.74 23.47 -13.44
CA GLN A 371 4.96 23.93 -12.30
C GLN A 371 5.10 22.93 -11.17
N VAL A 372 4.80 23.35 -9.94
CA VAL A 372 4.88 22.48 -8.77
C VAL A 372 3.55 22.52 -8.05
N LEU A 373 2.92 21.35 -7.96
CA LEU A 373 1.78 21.11 -7.09
C LEU A 373 2.29 20.93 -5.66
N THR A 374 1.85 21.81 -4.76
CA THR A 374 2.14 21.70 -3.33
C THR A 374 0.84 21.32 -2.61
N ILE A 375 0.82 20.12 -2.00
CA ILE A 375 -0.37 19.51 -1.39
C ILE A 375 -0.11 19.14 0.07
N CYS A 376 -1.12 19.25 0.91
CA CYS A 376 -1.10 18.83 2.30
C CYS A 376 -1.77 17.46 2.51
N HIS A 377 -1.10 16.58 3.23
CA HIS A 377 -1.65 15.31 3.71
C HIS A 377 -1.05 14.99 5.09
N ASN A 378 -1.86 14.54 6.05
CA ASN A 378 -1.42 14.22 7.42
C ASN A 378 -0.58 15.34 8.08
N GLN A 379 -0.99 16.60 7.93
CA GLN A 379 -0.27 17.78 8.43
C GLN A 379 1.15 17.95 7.86
N GLN A 380 1.47 17.27 6.75
CA GLN A 380 2.74 17.41 6.04
C GLN A 380 2.52 17.94 4.63
N VAL A 381 3.48 18.73 4.15
CA VAL A 381 3.43 19.35 2.83
C VAL A 381 4.32 18.58 1.86
N TYR A 382 3.70 18.10 0.78
CA TYR A 382 4.34 17.39 -0.31
C TYR A 382 4.42 18.28 -1.55
N ASN A 383 5.42 18.03 -2.41
CA ASN A 383 5.67 18.83 -3.61
C ASN A 383 5.86 17.91 -4.82
N TYR A 384 5.02 18.06 -5.83
CA TYR A 384 5.01 17.24 -7.05
C TYR A 384 5.25 18.11 -8.28
N GLN A 385 6.14 17.67 -9.17
CA GLN A 385 6.44 18.41 -10.38
C GLN A 385 5.39 18.12 -11.45
N ILE A 386 4.74 19.18 -11.93
CA ILE A 386 3.92 19.16 -13.14
C ILE A 386 4.86 19.50 -14.29
N LYS A 387 5.26 18.47 -15.03
CA LYS A 387 6.19 18.56 -16.14
C LYS A 387 5.43 18.80 -17.44
N THR A 388 6.12 19.43 -18.38
CA THR A 388 5.63 19.72 -19.72
C THR A 388 6.50 19.03 -20.76
N LYS A 389 5.90 18.55 -21.85
CA LYS A 389 6.60 18.06 -23.03
C LYS A 389 5.72 18.13 -24.28
N HIS A 390 6.32 17.97 -25.45
CA HIS A 390 5.56 17.77 -26.68
C HIS A 390 5.22 16.28 -26.87
N TYR A 391 3.98 15.99 -27.23
CA TYR A 391 3.47 14.67 -27.62
C TYR A 391 2.59 14.86 -28.85
N ARG A 392 2.96 14.22 -29.97
CA ARG A 392 2.32 14.40 -31.28
C ARG A 392 2.09 15.88 -31.62
N GLU A 393 3.16 16.67 -31.52
CA GLU A 393 3.20 18.13 -31.75
C GLU A 393 2.38 18.98 -30.76
N LYS A 394 1.57 18.38 -29.90
CA LYS A 394 0.78 19.07 -28.86
C LYS A 394 1.59 19.18 -27.57
N LEU A 395 1.58 20.35 -26.93
CA LEU A 395 2.15 20.51 -25.59
C LEU A 395 1.23 19.84 -24.56
N ILE A 396 1.79 18.99 -23.71
CA ILE A 396 1.08 18.23 -22.69
C ILE A 396 1.68 18.42 -21.30
N TYR A 397 0.87 18.20 -20.27
CA TYR A 397 1.18 18.32 -18.85
C TYR A 397 0.97 16.98 -18.14
N TYR A 398 1.83 16.65 -17.19
CA TYR A 398 1.72 15.43 -16.38
C TYR A 398 2.50 15.51 -15.07
N ILE A 399 2.14 14.66 -14.11
CA ILE A 399 2.88 14.43 -12.86
C ILE A 399 3.47 13.02 -12.92
N ASP A 400 4.77 12.89 -12.62
CA ASP A 400 5.51 11.62 -12.53
C ASP A 400 5.16 10.60 -13.62
N ASP A 401 4.48 9.50 -13.29
CA ASP A 401 4.01 8.42 -14.19
C ASP A 401 2.50 8.49 -14.50
N GLY A 402 1.85 9.61 -14.14
CA GLY A 402 0.44 9.91 -14.37
C GLY A 402 0.09 10.11 -15.85
N PRO A 403 -1.21 10.24 -16.19
CA PRO A 403 -1.67 10.45 -17.57
C PRO A 403 -1.24 11.81 -18.15
N TYR A 404 -1.27 11.90 -19.48
CA TYR A 404 -1.04 13.16 -20.21
C TYR A 404 -2.32 13.98 -20.37
N TYR A 405 -2.20 15.30 -20.20
CA TYR A 405 -3.29 16.25 -20.42
C TYR A 405 -2.86 17.43 -21.28
N LYS A 406 -3.76 17.93 -22.16
CA LYS A 406 -3.50 19.12 -22.99
C LYS A 406 -3.45 20.42 -22.18
N HIS A 407 -4.13 20.47 -21.03
CA HIS A 407 -4.19 21.63 -20.15
C HIS A 407 -3.93 21.20 -18.70
N ILE A 408 -3.24 22.04 -17.93
CA ILE A 408 -2.94 21.76 -16.52
C ILE A 408 -4.21 21.73 -15.66
N GLU A 409 -5.25 22.47 -16.04
CA GLU A 409 -6.55 22.45 -15.37
C GLU A 409 -7.13 21.02 -15.35
N HIS A 410 -6.95 20.25 -16.44
CA HIS A 410 -7.37 18.85 -16.47
C HIS A 410 -6.48 17.94 -15.61
N VAL A 411 -5.20 18.28 -15.41
CA VAL A 411 -4.33 17.57 -14.45
C VAL A 411 -4.90 17.75 -13.04
N ILE A 412 -5.17 18.99 -12.64
CA ILE A 412 -5.74 19.30 -11.32
C ILE A 412 -7.12 18.65 -11.16
N GLN A 413 -7.97 18.73 -12.18
CA GLN A 413 -9.27 18.10 -12.18
C GLN A 413 -9.16 16.59 -11.98
N TYR A 414 -8.30 15.90 -12.74
CA TYR A 414 -8.07 14.46 -12.58
C TYR A 414 -7.61 14.09 -11.16
N TYR A 415 -6.65 14.83 -10.61
CA TYR A 415 -6.13 14.56 -9.26
C TYR A 415 -7.08 14.97 -8.14
N SER A 416 -8.15 15.72 -8.44
CA SER A 416 -9.28 15.94 -7.53
C SER A 416 -10.23 14.72 -7.44
N TYR A 417 -10.33 13.95 -8.53
CA TYR A 417 -11.10 12.70 -8.58
C TYR A 417 -10.33 11.51 -8.05
N SER A 418 -9.04 11.40 -8.39
CA SER A 418 -8.21 10.24 -8.03
C SER A 418 -6.81 10.65 -7.59
N ALA A 419 -6.36 10.13 -6.45
CA ALA A 419 -5.02 10.41 -5.95
C ALA A 419 -3.93 9.83 -6.86
N ASN A 420 -4.12 8.63 -7.45
CA ASN A 420 -3.24 7.98 -8.43
C ASN A 420 -1.74 8.36 -8.35
N GLY A 421 -1.12 8.13 -7.18
CA GLY A 421 0.30 8.41 -6.88
C GLY A 421 0.55 9.62 -5.97
N LEU A 422 -0.45 10.49 -5.80
CA LEU A 422 -0.49 11.53 -4.77
C LEU A 422 -0.86 10.93 -3.40
N PRO A 423 -0.53 11.61 -2.28
CA PRO A 423 -0.79 11.09 -0.96
C PRO A 423 -2.29 11.17 -0.59
N CYS A 424 -3.01 12.12 -1.18
CA CYS A 424 -4.47 12.22 -1.13
C CYS A 424 -4.98 12.96 -2.37
N ALA A 425 -6.30 12.90 -2.62
CA ALA A 425 -6.95 13.65 -3.68
C ALA A 425 -7.00 15.16 -3.37
N LEU A 426 -7.03 15.98 -4.42
CA LEU A 426 -7.14 17.44 -4.29
C LEU A 426 -8.55 17.85 -3.89
N ARG A 427 -8.69 18.62 -2.80
CA ARG A 427 -10.01 18.97 -2.21
C ARG A 427 -10.22 20.47 -2.05
N PHE A 428 -9.19 21.20 -1.63
CA PHE A 428 -9.28 22.63 -1.36
C PHE A 428 -8.10 23.34 -2.00
N SER A 429 -8.35 24.37 -2.80
CA SER A 429 -7.28 25.23 -3.31
C SER A 429 -7.20 26.55 -2.56
N VAL A 430 -6.01 27.16 -2.61
CA VAL A 430 -5.80 28.53 -2.15
C VAL A 430 -5.44 29.39 -3.35
N ASN A 431 -6.21 30.46 -3.61
CA ASN A 431 -5.91 31.38 -4.70
C ASN A 431 -4.86 32.44 -4.30
N PRO A 432 -4.32 33.25 -5.23
CA PRO A 432 -3.37 34.33 -4.92
C PRO A 432 -3.90 35.40 -3.96
N ALA A 433 -5.22 35.60 -3.91
CA ALA A 433 -5.87 36.46 -2.92
C ALA A 433 -5.98 35.82 -1.51
N GLN A 434 -5.40 34.63 -1.33
CA GLN A 434 -5.44 33.82 -0.11
C GLN A 434 -6.85 33.37 0.31
N GLU A 435 -7.79 33.35 -0.61
CA GLU A 435 -9.12 32.79 -0.41
C GLU A 435 -9.06 31.26 -0.57
N LEU A 436 -9.83 30.57 0.28
CA LEU A 436 -9.97 29.13 0.24
C LEU A 436 -11.12 28.77 -0.70
N ILE A 437 -10.84 27.98 -1.71
CA ILE A 437 -11.82 27.51 -2.69
C ILE A 437 -11.99 26.01 -2.52
N GLN A 438 -13.21 25.56 -2.27
CA GLN A 438 -13.53 24.14 -2.22
C GLN A 438 -13.75 23.64 -3.65
N ILE A 439 -13.06 22.56 -4.02
CA ILE A 439 -13.31 21.88 -5.29
C ILE A 439 -14.46 20.91 -5.07
N THR A 440 -15.64 21.27 -5.57
CA THR A 440 -16.79 20.37 -5.62
C THR A 440 -16.71 19.58 -6.90
N CYS A 441 -16.42 18.29 -6.76
CA CYS A 441 -16.65 17.33 -7.82
C CYS A 441 -18.13 16.92 -7.72
N ASP A 442 -18.95 17.44 -8.61
CA ASP A 442 -20.26 16.85 -8.88
C ASP A 442 -19.97 15.46 -9.46
N ASP A 443 -20.00 14.42 -8.64
CA ASP A 443 -20.46 13.08 -9.02
C ASP A 443 -20.27 12.07 -7.89
N GLU A 444 -21.30 11.25 -7.71
CA GLU A 444 -21.40 10.16 -6.73
C GLU A 444 -20.34 9.06 -6.93
N TYR A 445 -19.58 9.11 -8.02
CA TYR A 445 -18.72 8.02 -8.47
C TYR A 445 -17.39 7.88 -7.70
N PHE A 446 -16.77 8.97 -7.22
CA PHE A 446 -15.41 8.91 -6.63
C PHE A 446 -15.35 9.01 -5.11
N ASN A 447 -16.48 9.14 -4.42
CA ASN A 447 -16.57 8.81 -2.99
C ASN A 447 -16.52 7.28 -2.72
N LEU A 448 -16.32 6.47 -3.78
CA LEU A 448 -16.53 5.02 -3.78
C LEU A 448 -15.24 4.19 -3.81
N VAL A 449 -14.07 4.80 -4.03
CA VAL A 449 -12.79 4.14 -3.71
C VAL A 449 -12.55 4.36 -2.22
N ASP A 450 -13.16 3.47 -1.42
CA ASP A 450 -12.97 3.50 0.01
C ASP A 450 -11.50 3.22 0.33
N SER A 451 -10.82 4.22 0.88
CA SER A 451 -9.48 4.09 1.43
C SER A 451 -9.43 3.09 2.60
N SER A 452 -10.59 2.62 3.10
CA SER A 452 -10.69 1.56 4.10
C SER A 452 -10.35 0.14 3.58
N GLN A 453 -10.32 -0.09 2.27
CA GLN A 453 -9.85 -1.37 1.69
C GLN A 453 -8.41 -1.33 1.17
N LEU A 454 -7.78 -0.15 1.16
CA LEU A 454 -6.33 -0.06 1.02
C LEU A 454 -5.72 -0.38 2.40
N PRO A 455 -4.71 -1.28 2.49
CA PRO A 455 -3.94 -1.38 3.72
C PRO A 455 -3.44 0.03 4.06
N ALA A 456 -3.59 0.43 5.34
CA ALA A 456 -3.16 1.73 5.84
C ALA A 456 -1.82 2.12 5.21
N PRO A 457 -1.64 3.38 4.75
CA PRO A 457 -0.42 3.78 4.06
C PRO A 457 0.77 3.36 4.90
N ILE A 458 1.60 2.48 4.33
CA ILE A 458 2.86 2.08 4.94
C ILE A 458 3.57 3.40 5.22
N LYS A 459 3.91 3.65 6.49
CA LYS A 459 4.93 4.65 6.81
C LYS A 459 6.17 4.23 6.03
N LEU A 460 6.40 4.84 4.87
CA LEU A 460 7.71 4.76 4.26
C LEU A 460 8.68 5.24 5.33
N PRO A 461 9.79 4.52 5.57
CA PRO A 461 10.84 5.03 6.43
C PRO A 461 11.17 6.44 5.94
N SER A 462 11.20 7.39 6.87
CA SER A 462 11.66 8.75 6.57
C SER A 462 13.00 8.61 5.86
N LEU A 463 13.07 9.02 4.59
CA LEU A 463 14.34 9.13 3.89
C LEU A 463 15.27 9.95 4.78
N PRO A 464 16.49 9.48 5.10
CA PRO A 464 17.43 10.30 5.82
C PRO A 464 17.66 11.60 5.02
N PRO A 465 17.90 12.73 5.70
CA PRO A 465 18.22 13.97 5.01
C PRO A 465 19.40 13.72 4.07
N ARG A 466 19.24 14.17 2.83
CA ARG A 466 20.26 14.05 1.79
C ARG A 466 21.53 14.78 2.28
N PRO A 467 22.73 14.19 2.18
CA PRO A 467 23.97 14.91 2.49
C PRO A 467 24.11 16.11 1.55
N ASP A 468 24.47 17.26 2.12
CA ASP A 468 24.75 18.49 1.39
C ASP A 468 25.91 18.32 0.39
N ASP A 469 25.84 19.13 -0.67
CA ASP A 469 26.69 19.17 -1.85
C ASP A 469 28.20 19.06 -1.55
N MET A 470 28.82 17.98 -2.02
CA MET A 470 30.25 17.96 -2.31
C MET A 470 30.47 18.37 -3.77
N LEU A 471 30.92 19.63 -3.94
CA LEU A 471 31.43 20.23 -5.16
C LEU A 471 32.36 19.27 -5.92
N VAL A 472 31.93 18.79 -7.09
CA VAL A 472 32.83 18.21 -8.10
C VAL A 472 32.91 19.18 -9.26
N LYS A 473 34.08 19.81 -9.38
CA LYS A 473 34.48 20.60 -10.55
C LYS A 473 34.50 19.69 -11.78
N GLN A 474 33.88 20.18 -12.85
CA GLN A 474 34.01 19.64 -14.19
C GLN A 474 35.47 19.69 -14.66
N SER A 475 35.94 18.61 -15.26
CA SER A 475 36.97 18.68 -16.31
C SER A 475 36.67 17.66 -17.39
N THR A 476 36.74 18.17 -18.61
CA THR A 476 36.41 17.62 -19.92
C THR A 476 37.28 16.46 -20.37
N ALA A 477 36.72 15.71 -21.33
CA ALA A 477 37.35 15.22 -22.57
C ALA A 477 37.50 13.70 -22.73
N ASP A 478 36.87 13.24 -23.81
CA ASP A 478 37.31 12.24 -24.77
C ASP A 478 37.43 10.77 -24.35
N GLY A 479 36.45 9.99 -24.83
CA GLY A 479 36.73 9.13 -25.98
C GLY A 479 37.33 7.74 -25.73
N VAL A 480 36.75 6.80 -26.47
CA VAL A 480 37.27 5.52 -26.94
C VAL A 480 36.88 4.26 -26.15
N ASP A 481 36.23 3.41 -26.94
CA ASP A 481 35.76 2.04 -26.81
C ASP A 481 36.92 1.03 -26.55
N TYR A 482 36.62 -0.09 -25.88
CA TYR A 482 36.87 -1.46 -26.36
C TYR A 482 36.72 -2.51 -25.26
N SER A 483 36.10 -3.60 -25.69
CA SER A 483 35.88 -4.87 -25.02
C SER A 483 37.12 -5.61 -24.48
N SER A 484 36.81 -6.49 -23.53
CA SER A 484 37.28 -7.88 -23.43
C SER A 484 38.37 -8.27 -22.41
N SER A 485 38.02 -9.34 -21.68
CA SER A 485 38.88 -10.47 -21.27
C SER A 485 39.76 -10.37 -20.02
N LEU A 486 39.22 -10.97 -18.95
CA LEU A 486 39.81 -12.06 -18.15
C LEU A 486 41.32 -12.01 -17.88
N LYS A 487 41.67 -11.92 -16.59
CA LYS A 487 42.58 -12.92 -15.96
C LYS A 487 42.40 -12.98 -14.45
N ARG A 488 42.19 -14.22 -14.02
CA ARG A 488 42.11 -14.72 -12.65
C ARG A 488 43.53 -14.87 -12.10
N VAL A 489 43.83 -14.35 -10.91
CA VAL A 489 44.94 -14.83 -10.08
C VAL A 489 44.45 -14.96 -8.63
N SER A 490 44.83 -16.08 -8.07
CA SER A 490 44.41 -16.76 -6.86
C SER A 490 45.08 -16.27 -5.57
N ASN A 491 44.41 -16.60 -4.46
CA ASN A 491 44.91 -16.86 -3.10
C ASN A 491 45.38 -15.68 -2.25
N LEU A 492 44.68 -15.46 -1.13
CA LEU A 492 45.24 -15.23 0.21
C LEU A 492 44.11 -15.39 1.25
N SER A 493 44.34 -16.22 2.26
CA SER A 493 43.42 -16.54 3.37
C SER A 493 43.24 -15.37 4.34
N PRO A 494 42.07 -15.19 4.98
CA PRO A 494 41.86 -14.13 5.97
C PRO A 494 42.37 -14.53 7.38
N PRO A 495 42.88 -13.57 8.19
CA PRO A 495 43.32 -13.81 9.55
C PRO A 495 42.15 -13.94 10.55
N GLN A 496 42.38 -14.76 11.58
CA GLN A 496 41.45 -15.11 12.66
C GLN A 496 41.17 -13.93 13.60
N SER A 497 39.90 -13.76 13.99
CA SER A 497 39.44 -12.83 15.02
C SER A 497 39.51 -13.44 16.43
N PRO A 498 39.86 -12.67 17.48
CA PRO A 498 39.92 -13.18 18.86
C PRO A 498 38.54 -13.23 19.55
N LYS A 499 38.36 -14.24 20.40
CA LYS A 499 37.15 -14.55 21.19
C LYS A 499 36.81 -13.48 22.25
N PRO A 500 35.53 -13.23 22.58
CA PRO A 500 35.11 -12.28 23.61
C PRO A 500 35.19 -12.86 25.04
N LYS A 501 35.53 -11.99 26.01
CA LYS A 501 35.53 -12.26 27.46
C LYS A 501 34.11 -12.13 28.05
N THR A 502 33.78 -13.00 28.99
CA THR A 502 32.50 -13.12 29.70
C THR A 502 32.34 -12.05 30.80
N GLY A 503 31.18 -11.36 30.81
CA GLY A 503 30.71 -10.54 31.93
C GLY A 503 29.59 -11.24 32.73
N PRO A 504 29.34 -10.87 34.00
CA PRO A 504 28.38 -11.56 34.87
C PRO A 504 26.92 -11.30 34.46
N PRO A 505 25.97 -12.19 34.84
CA PRO A 505 24.58 -12.14 34.37
C PRO A 505 23.76 -11.01 35.02
N PRO A 506 22.71 -10.50 34.33
CA PRO A 506 21.83 -9.47 34.86
C PRO A 506 20.84 -10.03 35.92
N PRO A 507 20.35 -9.19 36.85
CA PRO A 507 19.40 -9.59 37.89
C PRO A 507 17.99 -9.88 37.34
N PRO A 508 17.15 -10.63 38.09
CA PRO A 508 15.84 -11.07 37.63
C PRO A 508 14.84 -9.91 37.42
N ASN A 509 14.13 -9.97 36.28
CA ASN A 509 13.05 -9.04 35.92
C ASN A 509 11.90 -9.10 36.94
N HIS A 510 11.64 -8.01 37.64
CA HIS A 510 10.34 -7.76 38.23
C HIS A 510 9.41 -7.16 37.15
N PRO A 511 8.22 -7.74 36.91
CA PRO A 511 7.24 -7.12 36.02
C PRO A 511 6.67 -5.84 36.65
N PRO A 512 6.36 -4.79 35.88
CA PRO A 512 5.65 -3.62 36.41
C PRO A 512 4.23 -4.02 36.88
N PRO A 513 3.70 -3.40 37.94
CA PRO A 513 2.41 -3.77 38.50
C PRO A 513 1.28 -3.44 37.52
N ALA A 514 0.35 -4.39 37.37
CA ALA A 514 -0.85 -4.24 36.56
C ALA A 514 -1.74 -3.11 37.08
N VAL A 515 -1.99 -2.09 36.24
CA VAL A 515 -3.10 -1.16 36.42
C VAL A 515 -3.92 -1.16 35.14
N ALA A 516 -5.01 -1.93 35.17
CA ALA A 516 -6.07 -1.84 34.17
C ALA A 516 -6.86 -0.55 34.40
N LYS A 517 -6.75 0.42 33.47
CA LYS A 517 -7.78 1.44 33.27
C LYS A 517 -8.00 1.66 31.78
N GLN A 518 -9.28 1.72 31.42
CA GLN A 518 -9.84 1.80 30.08
C GLN A 518 -9.21 2.93 29.25
N MET A 519 -8.91 2.64 27.98
CA MET A 519 -8.57 3.65 26.97
C MET A 519 -9.77 4.59 26.79
N SER A 520 -9.71 5.78 27.40
CA SER A 520 -10.56 6.90 27.02
C SER A 520 -9.90 7.64 25.86
N THR A 521 -10.65 7.83 24.78
CA THR A 521 -10.30 8.63 23.61
C THR A 521 -10.01 10.08 24.03
N SER A 522 -8.76 10.54 23.87
CA SER A 522 -8.42 11.95 24.05
C SER A 522 -8.45 12.67 22.70
N HIS A 523 -9.40 13.58 22.57
CA HIS A 523 -9.42 14.63 21.56
C HIS A 523 -8.17 15.53 21.73
N TYR A 524 -7.52 15.91 20.64
CA TYR A 524 -6.56 17.01 20.63
C TYR A 524 -7.31 18.32 20.34
N PRO A 525 -7.25 19.34 21.22
CA PRO A 525 -7.69 20.70 20.88
C PRO A 525 -6.60 21.44 20.07
N PRO A 526 -6.96 22.50 19.32
CA PRO A 526 -6.06 23.17 18.37
C PRO A 526 -4.93 23.93 19.09
N GLU A 527 -3.83 24.14 18.35
CA GLU A 527 -2.60 24.80 18.80
C GLU A 527 -2.87 26.12 19.54
N LYS A 528 -2.38 26.17 20.78
CA LYS A 528 -2.34 27.36 21.65
C LYS A 528 -1.11 28.21 21.32
N PRO A 529 -1.16 29.53 21.59
CA PRO A 529 -0.01 30.41 21.39
C PRO A 529 1.20 29.91 22.19
N ALA A 530 2.41 30.29 21.73
CA ALA A 530 3.69 29.91 22.35
C ALA A 530 3.57 29.84 23.87
N ILE A 531 3.56 28.61 24.42
CA ILE A 531 3.32 28.39 25.83
C ILE A 531 4.51 29.00 26.57
N GLU A 532 4.24 30.03 27.36
CA GLU A 532 5.23 30.63 28.24
C GLU A 532 5.76 29.55 29.19
N LEU A 533 7.09 29.43 29.28
CA LEU A 533 7.74 28.40 30.10
C LEU A 533 7.27 28.57 31.55
N ARG A 534 6.73 27.51 32.15
CA ARG A 534 6.15 27.58 33.49
C ARG A 534 7.29 27.77 34.50
N ARG A 535 7.40 28.99 35.01
CA ARG A 535 8.27 29.32 36.15
C ARG A 535 7.56 28.98 37.46
N ILE A 536 8.18 28.11 38.24
CA ILE A 536 7.71 27.67 39.55
C ILE A 536 8.39 28.54 40.60
N ASP A 537 7.58 29.11 41.50
CA ASP A 537 8.12 29.82 42.67
C ASP A 537 8.75 28.80 43.63
N ILE A 538 10.05 28.96 43.91
CA ILE A 538 10.81 28.10 44.80
C ILE A 538 10.18 27.97 46.20
N LYS A 539 9.42 28.97 46.66
CA LYS A 539 8.73 28.92 47.96
C LYS A 539 7.64 27.84 48.02
N LEU A 540 7.15 27.40 46.87
CA LEU A 540 6.16 26.32 46.74
C LEU A 540 6.79 24.94 46.67
N LEU A 541 8.12 24.86 46.59
CA LEU A 541 8.90 23.64 46.47
C LEU A 541 9.66 23.35 47.76
N LYS A 542 9.44 22.17 48.34
CA LYS A 542 10.25 21.68 49.47
C LYS A 542 11.18 20.58 48.99
N LEU A 543 12.47 20.85 48.98
CA LEU A 543 13.51 19.88 48.61
C LEU A 543 13.77 18.92 49.79
N GLY A 544 13.93 17.64 49.47
CA GLY A 544 14.21 16.55 50.39
C GLY A 544 15.58 15.92 50.11
N LYS A 545 15.72 14.62 50.39
CA LYS A 545 17.00 13.91 50.24
C LYS A 545 17.37 13.72 48.77
N GLU A 546 18.67 13.76 48.49
CA GLU A 546 19.23 13.40 47.18
C GLU A 546 18.96 11.93 46.84
N ILE A 547 18.49 11.70 45.62
CA ILE A 547 18.16 10.38 45.08
C ILE A 547 19.20 9.88 44.07
N GLY A 548 20.06 10.76 43.54
CA GLY A 548 21.22 10.37 42.73
C GLY A 548 21.89 11.57 42.06
N GLN A 549 23.14 11.38 41.61
CA GLN A 549 23.92 12.39 40.90
C GLN A 549 24.39 11.84 39.54
N GLY A 550 24.46 12.71 38.54
CA GLY A 550 25.00 12.42 37.22
C GLY A 550 25.83 13.57 36.66
N GLU A 551 26.32 13.40 35.44
CA GLU A 551 27.21 14.35 34.74
C GLU A 551 26.64 15.78 34.68
N PHE A 552 25.32 15.92 34.59
CA PHE A 552 24.63 17.19 34.40
C PHE A 552 24.15 17.84 35.71
N GLY A 553 24.27 17.18 36.86
CA GLY A 553 23.71 17.66 38.11
C GLY A 553 23.27 16.58 39.09
N SER A 554 22.79 16.99 40.25
CA SER A 554 22.17 16.11 41.25
C SER A 554 20.65 16.13 41.17
N VAL A 555 19.99 15.03 41.48
CA VAL A 555 18.54 14.90 41.52
C VAL A 555 18.12 14.68 42.97
N VAL A 556 17.20 15.51 43.45
CA VAL A 556 16.65 15.43 44.80
C VAL A 556 15.15 15.14 44.73
N LYS A 557 14.65 14.38 45.71
CA LYS A 557 13.20 14.24 45.87
C LYS A 557 12.65 15.56 46.40
N GLY A 558 11.57 16.06 45.82
CA GLY A 558 10.89 17.27 46.25
C GLY A 558 9.39 17.07 46.46
N VAL A 559 8.77 18.02 47.15
CA VAL A 559 7.30 18.12 47.25
C VAL A 559 6.89 19.49 46.76
N TYR A 560 6.13 19.51 45.66
CA TYR A 560 5.58 20.73 45.07
C TYR A 560 4.15 20.96 45.53
N SER A 561 3.85 22.18 46.01
CA SER A 561 2.52 22.56 46.51
C SER A 561 1.84 23.54 45.56
N THR A 562 0.74 23.12 44.91
CA THR A 562 -0.03 24.00 44.01
C THR A 562 -1.18 24.67 44.77
N LYS A 563 -1.58 25.87 44.31
CA LYS A 563 -2.79 26.58 44.77
C LYS A 563 -3.83 26.59 43.66
N ASP A 564 -4.69 25.58 43.60
CA ASP A 564 -5.89 25.57 42.75
C ASP A 564 -7.13 25.82 43.63
N GLY A 565 -7.55 27.08 43.76
CA GLY A 565 -8.71 27.44 44.59
C GLY A 565 -8.56 27.03 46.06
N LYS A 566 -9.69 26.85 46.77
CA LYS A 566 -9.76 26.73 48.24
C LYS A 566 -9.01 25.53 48.87
N ASN A 567 -8.39 24.63 48.10
CA ASN A 567 -7.63 23.48 48.62
C ASN A 567 -6.18 23.43 48.10
N LYS A 568 -5.22 23.25 49.01
CA LYS A 568 -3.79 23.05 48.67
C LYS A 568 -3.54 21.58 48.30
N LYS A 569 -3.09 21.31 47.07
CA LYS A 569 -2.67 19.97 46.63
C LYS A 569 -1.14 19.85 46.69
N LYS A 570 -0.63 18.75 47.26
CA LYS A 570 0.80 18.44 47.32
C LYS A 570 1.10 17.30 46.36
N MET A 571 2.20 17.40 45.63
CA MET A 571 2.66 16.42 44.65
C MET A 571 4.12 16.09 44.90
N ASP A 572 4.44 14.79 44.94
CA ASP A 572 5.83 14.33 44.97
C ASP A 572 6.45 14.55 43.59
N VAL A 573 7.63 15.17 43.55
CA VAL A 573 8.36 15.53 42.33
C VAL A 573 9.82 15.13 42.45
N ALA A 574 10.51 14.98 41.33
CA ALA A 574 11.96 14.85 41.28
C ALA A 574 12.54 16.15 40.73
N VAL A 575 13.48 16.77 41.46
CA VAL A 575 14.03 18.07 41.10
C VAL A 575 15.49 17.89 40.73
N LYS A 576 15.85 18.29 39.50
CA LYS A 576 17.23 18.23 39.01
C LYS A 576 17.92 19.57 39.21
N LEU A 577 19.01 19.56 39.97
CA LEU A 577 19.85 20.69 40.31
C LEU A 577 21.05 20.71 39.34
N PHE A 578 21.18 21.74 38.51
CA PHE A 578 22.30 21.82 37.56
C PHE A 578 23.55 22.41 38.23
N HIS A 579 24.73 21.86 37.88
CA HIS A 579 26.01 22.48 38.25
C HIS A 579 26.21 23.78 37.46
N LYS A 580 26.82 24.81 38.07
CA LYS A 580 27.02 26.13 37.43
C LYS A 580 27.80 26.10 36.11
N THR A 581 28.54 25.03 35.85
CA THR A 581 29.34 24.82 34.63
C THR A 581 28.63 23.99 33.56
N ALA A 582 27.42 23.48 33.83
CA ALA A 582 26.69 22.60 32.91
C ALA A 582 25.84 23.34 31.87
N ILE A 583 25.58 24.64 32.08
CA ILE A 583 24.76 25.46 31.19
C ILE A 583 25.67 26.42 30.43
N ASN A 584 26.07 26.03 29.22
CA ASN A 584 26.96 26.82 28.37
C ASN A 584 26.24 28.00 27.69
N ASN A 585 24.94 27.84 27.37
CA ASN A 585 24.09 28.87 26.78
C ASN A 585 22.69 28.83 27.39
N GLN A 586 22.31 29.88 28.11
CA GLN A 586 21.03 29.98 28.82
C GLN A 586 19.84 30.04 27.85
N GLU A 587 20.02 30.61 26.65
CA GLU A 587 18.93 30.71 25.67
C GLU A 587 18.56 29.36 25.07
N ASP A 588 19.56 28.52 24.79
CA ASP A 588 19.35 27.17 24.24
C ASP A 588 18.74 26.25 25.29
N PHE A 589 19.18 26.36 26.54
CA PHE A 589 18.58 25.65 27.67
C PHE A 589 17.08 25.99 27.84
N LEU A 590 16.72 27.28 27.78
CA LEU A 590 15.32 27.70 27.88
C LEU A 590 14.48 27.27 26.66
N LYS A 591 15.08 27.18 25.46
CA LYS A 591 14.42 26.62 24.28
C LYS A 591 14.14 25.12 24.45
N GLU A 592 15.11 24.36 24.94
CA GLU A 592 14.95 22.93 25.19
C GLU A 592 13.91 22.66 26.27
N ALA A 593 13.93 23.41 27.38
CA ALA A 593 12.94 23.32 28.45
C ALA A 593 11.51 23.60 27.97
N ARG A 594 11.33 24.54 27.03
CA ARG A 594 10.01 24.81 26.41
C ARG A 594 9.51 23.64 25.59
N THR A 595 10.40 23.00 24.83
CA THR A 595 10.07 21.80 24.07
C THR A 595 9.70 20.65 25.00
N MET A 596 10.48 20.44 26.07
CA MET A 596 10.20 19.40 27.08
C MET A 596 8.84 19.58 27.77
N GLN A 597 8.43 20.82 28.06
CA GLN A 597 7.12 21.11 28.69
C GLN A 597 5.91 20.71 27.83
N GLN A 598 6.08 20.59 26.51
CA GLN A 598 5.00 20.21 25.59
C GLN A 598 4.85 18.70 25.47
N LEU A 599 5.86 17.93 25.87
CA LEU A 599 5.83 16.47 25.80
C LEU A 599 5.01 15.91 26.97
N SER A 600 3.92 15.21 26.64
CA SER A 600 3.07 14.51 27.60
C SER A 600 2.74 13.12 27.08
N HIS A 601 3.40 12.10 27.63
CA HIS A 601 3.20 10.70 27.28
C HIS A 601 3.38 9.81 28.53
N GLU A 602 2.63 8.72 28.67
CA GLU A 602 2.65 7.91 29.90
C GLU A 602 4.00 7.25 30.18
N CYS A 603 4.79 7.02 29.13
CA CYS A 603 6.13 6.41 29.22
C CYS A 603 7.29 7.42 29.39
N ILE A 604 7.03 8.73 29.50
CA ILE A 604 8.06 9.75 29.73
C ILE A 604 7.84 10.44 31.08
N VAL A 605 8.93 10.91 31.70
CA VAL A 605 8.83 11.74 32.91
C VAL A 605 8.33 13.11 32.49
N ASN A 606 7.09 13.43 32.86
CA ASN A 606 6.49 14.72 32.52
C ASN A 606 7.23 15.87 33.17
N PHE A 607 7.68 16.81 32.34
CA PHE A 607 8.34 18.03 32.77
C PHE A 607 7.32 19.06 33.26
N LEU A 608 7.47 19.53 34.49
CA LEU A 608 6.47 20.35 35.15
C LEU A 608 6.79 21.84 35.09
N GLY A 609 8.07 22.21 35.09
CA GLY A 609 8.52 23.58 34.91
C GLY A 609 9.94 23.84 35.41
N ILE A 610 10.34 25.10 35.40
CA ILE A 610 11.67 25.52 35.88
C ILE A 610 11.55 26.41 37.11
N SER A 611 12.53 26.40 37.99
CA SER A 611 12.64 27.34 39.10
C SER A 611 14.05 27.91 39.16
N GLU A 612 14.17 29.20 39.43
CA GLU A 612 15.47 29.85 39.65
C GLU A 612 15.66 30.02 41.17
N SER A 613 16.85 29.74 41.69
CA SER A 613 17.24 30.02 43.08
C SER A 613 18.49 30.88 43.10
N GLU A 614 18.70 31.62 44.21
CA GLU A 614 19.84 32.54 44.39
C GLU A 614 21.23 31.88 44.18
N ASN A 615 21.34 30.55 44.17
CA ASN A 615 22.61 29.85 44.00
C ASN A 615 22.65 28.78 42.88
N HIS A 616 21.52 28.38 42.29
CA HIS A 616 21.42 27.33 41.24
C HIS A 616 20.15 27.48 40.38
N GLU A 617 20.21 27.10 39.10
CA GLU A 617 19.03 26.87 38.24
C GLU A 617 18.48 25.45 38.46
N LEU A 618 17.16 25.32 38.64
CA LEU A 618 16.48 24.09 39.04
C LEU A 618 15.47 23.68 37.96
N LEU A 619 15.50 22.40 37.54
CA LEU A 619 14.47 21.81 36.67
C LEU A 619 13.57 20.86 37.47
N LEU A 620 12.25 20.89 37.21
CA LEU A 620 11.23 20.17 37.98
C LEU A 620 10.31 19.31 37.13
#